data_AF-A0A7J2YCU3-F1
#
_entry.id   AF-A0A7J2YCU3-F1
#
_cell.length_a   1.000
_cell.length_b   1.000
_cell.length_c   1.000
_cell.angle_alpha   90.00
_cell.angle_beta   90.00
_cell.angle_gamma   90.00
#
_symmetry.space_group_name_H-M   'P 1'
#
loop_
_entity.id
_entity.type
_entity.pdbx_description
1 polymer ?
#
loop_
_entity_poly.entity_id
_entity_poly.type
_entity_poly.pdbx_seq_one_letter_code
_entity_poly.pdbx_strand_id
1 'polypeptide(L)'
;MQELFVDQTGLGNPIIEHLYEIYERERVKGVFLTQKRKEEVLLNLRLLFEQRLIRLPNDRDLLANLNCIAYERSHTGNYYFKHRQGTHDDLAYALALAVWTAKEDIPGVVIKV
;
A
#
# COMPACT_ATOMS: atom_id res chain seq x y z
N MET A 1 -17.57 -0.69 8.60
CA MET A 1 -17.70 0.48 7.68
C MET A 1 -16.42 0.54 6.86
N GLN A 2 -16.46 0.87 5.56
CA GLN A 2 -15.25 0.92 4.73
C GLN A 2 -14.56 2.29 4.84
N GLU A 3 -13.30 2.27 5.25
CA GLU A 3 -12.40 3.43 5.35
C GLU A 3 -11.48 3.52 4.11
N LEU A 4 -11.17 4.75 3.70
CA LEU A 4 -10.26 5.06 2.59
C LEU A 4 -8.94 5.58 3.16
N PHE A 5 -7.86 4.82 2.95
CA PHE A 5 -6.52 5.21 3.34
C PHE A 5 -5.74 5.72 2.13
N VAL A 6 -5.13 6.89 2.26
CA VAL A 6 -4.49 7.62 1.14
C VAL A 6 -3.07 7.99 1.49
N ASP A 7 -2.11 7.75 0.59
CA ASP A 7 -0.75 8.26 0.76
C ASP A 7 -0.74 9.79 0.67
N GLN A 8 -0.34 10.42 1.76
CA GLN A 8 -0.31 11.87 1.93
C GLN A 8 1.10 12.46 1.71
N THR A 9 2.12 11.63 1.42
CA THR A 9 3.51 12.10 1.35
C THR A 9 3.82 12.98 0.13
N GLY A 10 3.21 12.70 -1.02
CA GLY A 10 3.53 13.35 -2.29
C GLY A 10 2.96 14.76 -2.40
N LEU A 11 1.65 14.84 -2.65
CA LEU A 11 0.95 16.11 -2.89
C LEU A 11 0.41 16.76 -1.60
N GLY A 12 0.47 16.07 -0.46
CA GLY A 12 0.12 16.62 0.85
C GLY A 12 -1.38 16.72 1.12
N ASN A 13 -1.75 17.66 2.00
CA ASN A 13 -3.12 17.90 2.45
C ASN A 13 -4.16 18.17 1.33
N PRO A 14 -3.84 18.83 0.19
CA PRO A 14 -4.86 19.18 -0.80
C PRO A 14 -5.67 17.99 -1.32
N ILE A 15 -5.06 16.80 -1.51
CA ILE A 15 -5.81 15.61 -1.91
C ILE A 15 -6.80 15.21 -0.80
N ILE A 16 -6.34 15.20 0.45
CA ILE A 16 -7.15 14.80 1.59
C ILE A 16 -8.32 15.79 1.79
N GLU A 17 -8.05 17.09 1.68
CA GLU A 17 -9.05 18.15 1.75
C GLU A 17 -10.11 17.99 0.65
N HIS A 18 -9.69 17.73 -0.59
CA HIS A 18 -10.62 17.46 -1.69
C HIS A 18 -11.44 16.20 -1.46
N LEU A 19 -10.85 15.14 -0.91
CA LEU A 19 -11.58 13.93 -0.56
C LEU A 19 -12.60 14.15 0.56
N TYR A 20 -12.36 15.09 1.49
CA TYR A 20 -13.35 15.49 2.50
C TYR A 20 -14.54 16.25 1.92
N GLU A 21 -14.44 16.79 0.70
CA GLU A 21 -15.58 17.41 0.00
C GLU A 21 -16.48 16.35 -0.65
N ILE A 22 -15.92 15.17 -0.95
CA ILE A 22 -16.62 14.07 -1.64
C ILE A 22 -17.13 13.01 -0.65
N TYR A 23 -16.40 12.77 0.43
CA TYR A 23 -16.65 11.72 1.41
C TYR A 23 -16.74 12.27 2.84
N GLU A 24 -17.41 11.52 3.72
CA GLU A 24 -17.42 11.78 5.16
C GLU A 24 -15.99 11.82 5.71
N ARG A 25 -15.66 12.85 6.50
CA ARG A 25 -14.31 13.06 7.04
C ARG A 25 -13.81 11.89 7.86
N GLU A 26 -14.72 11.24 8.58
CA GLU A 26 -14.43 10.07 9.40
C GLU A 26 -13.93 8.88 8.57
N ARG A 27 -14.33 8.80 7.29
CA ARG A 27 -14.01 7.71 6.38
C ARG A 27 -12.69 7.88 5.63
N VAL A 28 -12.11 9.07 5.59
CA VAL A 28 -10.86 9.34 4.86
C VAL A 28 -9.70 9.50 5.84
N LYS A 29 -8.66 8.69 5.67
CA LYS A 29 -7.47 8.66 6.54
C LYS A 29 -6.22 8.90 5.70
N GLY A 30 -5.54 10.01 5.94
CA GLY A 30 -4.23 10.26 5.36
C GLY A 30 -3.13 9.44 6.04
N VAL A 31 -2.21 8.88 5.26
CA VAL A 31 -1.09 8.08 5.73
C VAL A 31 0.21 8.65 5.18
N PHE A 32 1.15 8.96 6.07
CA PHE A 32 2.50 9.31 5.67
C PHE A 32 3.35 8.05 5.44
N LEU A 33 3.60 7.69 4.18
CA LEU A 33 4.56 6.66 3.75
C LEU A 33 6.03 7.08 3.96
N THR A 34 6.41 7.31 5.22
CA THR A 34 7.81 7.40 5.63
C THR A 34 8.57 6.12 5.28
N GLN A 35 9.91 6.15 5.28
CA GLN A 35 10.73 4.95 5.01
C GLN A 35 10.34 3.76 5.92
N LYS A 36 10.18 4.03 7.22
CA LYS A 36 9.73 3.01 8.18
C LYS A 36 8.33 2.48 7.85
N ARG A 37 7.40 3.37 7.49
CA ARG A 37 6.03 2.94 7.13
C ARG A 37 6.02 2.12 5.84
N LYS A 38 6.83 2.49 4.85
CA LYS A 38 7.01 1.73 3.60
C LYS A 38 7.49 0.31 3.90
N GLU A 39 8.47 0.17 4.78
CA GLU A 39 8.95 -1.13 5.26
C GLU A 39 7.82 -1.93 5.92
N GLU A 40 7.09 -1.33 6.87
CA GLU A 40 5.97 -2.01 7.56
C GLU A 40 4.88 -2.53 6.59
N VAL A 41 4.40 -1.68 5.67
CA VAL A 41 3.29 -2.07 4.78
C VAL A 41 3.72 -3.10 3.73
N LEU A 42 4.92 -2.97 3.18
CA LEU A 42 5.43 -3.90 2.16
C LEU A 42 5.84 -5.25 2.77
N LEU A 43 6.41 -5.27 3.97
CA LEU A 43 6.68 -6.53 4.68
C LEU A 43 5.39 -7.25 5.08
N ASN A 44 4.35 -6.51 5.51
CA ASN A 44 3.02 -7.08 5.74
C ASN A 44 2.43 -7.70 4.47
N LEU A 45 2.47 -6.97 3.35
CA LEU A 45 1.99 -7.47 2.06
C LEU A 45 2.74 -8.75 1.63
N ARG A 46 4.07 -8.75 1.77
CA ARG A 46 4.90 -9.93 1.49
C ARG A 46 4.50 -11.13 2.35
N LEU A 47 4.32 -10.94 3.65
CA LEU A 47 3.91 -12.00 4.57
C LEU A 47 2.57 -12.62 4.14
N LEU A 48 1.60 -11.78 3.77
CA LEU A 48 0.29 -12.24 3.31
C LEU A 48 0.37 -13.01 1.98
N PHE A 49 1.27 -12.64 1.06
CA PHE A 49 1.55 -13.44 -0.13
C PHE A 49 2.20 -14.79 0.19
N GLU A 50 3.20 -14.81 1.07
CA GLU A 50 3.88 -16.04 1.51
C GLU A 50 2.89 -17.01 2.17
N GLN A 51 1.94 -16.50 2.93
CA GLN A 51 0.86 -17.27 3.56
C GLN A 51 -0.33 -17.58 2.63
N ARG A 52 -0.30 -17.11 1.37
CA ARG A 52 -1.38 -17.28 0.38
C ARG A 52 -2.75 -16.75 0.85
N LEU A 53 -2.74 -15.67 1.63
CA LEU A 53 -3.95 -15.05 2.18
C LEU A 53 -4.55 -13.95 1.28
N ILE A 54 -3.84 -13.58 0.21
CA ILE A 54 -4.30 -12.60 -0.79
C ILE A 54 -4.53 -13.30 -2.12
N ARG A 55 -5.67 -13.00 -2.75
CA ARG A 55 -5.94 -13.35 -4.14
C ARG A 55 -5.92 -12.09 -4.99
N LEU A 56 -5.08 -12.07 -6.03
CA LEU A 56 -4.96 -10.96 -6.97
C LEU A 56 -5.83 -11.18 -8.21
N PRO A 57 -6.34 -10.10 -8.83
CA PRO A 57 -6.85 -10.16 -10.19
C PRO A 57 -5.71 -10.41 -11.17
N ASN A 58 -6.04 -10.94 -12.35
CA ASN A 58 -5.08 -11.09 -13.44
C ASN A 58 -4.90 -9.74 -14.18
N ASP A 59 -4.37 -8.75 -13.46
CA ASP A 59 -4.12 -7.40 -13.95
C ASP A 59 -2.62 -7.22 -14.21
N ARG A 60 -2.26 -6.88 -15.46
CA ARG A 60 -0.84 -6.79 -15.87
C ARG A 60 -0.11 -5.64 -15.21
N ASP A 61 -0.78 -4.52 -15.00
CA ASP A 61 -0.15 -3.31 -14.46
C ASP A 61 0.12 -3.47 -12.97
N LEU A 62 -0.84 -4.02 -12.22
CA LEU A 62 -0.65 -4.37 -10.81
C LEU A 62 0.50 -5.37 -10.64
N LEU A 63 0.52 -6.43 -11.46
CA LEU A 63 1.60 -7.42 -11.40
C LEU A 63 2.95 -6.81 -11.78
N ALA A 64 3.01 -5.90 -12.74
CA ALA A 64 4.24 -5.19 -13.09
C ALA A 64 4.75 -4.31 -11.94
N ASN A 65 3.84 -3.56 -11.30
CA ASN A 65 4.14 -2.70 -10.13
C ASN A 65 4.66 -3.53 -8.95
N LEU A 66 4.06 -4.69 -8.67
CA LEU A 66 4.51 -5.59 -7.61
C LEU A 66 5.89 -6.19 -7.91
N ASN A 67 6.10 -6.63 -9.15
CA ASN A 67 7.35 -7.29 -9.56
C ASN A 67 8.54 -6.33 -9.65
N CYS A 68 8.33 -5.02 -9.71
CA CYS A 68 9.42 -4.06 -9.75
C CYS A 68 9.91 -3.60 -8.37
N ILE A 69 9.21 -3.95 -7.29
CA ILE A 69 9.65 -3.64 -5.92
C ILE A 69 10.96 -4.36 -5.61
N ALA A 70 11.93 -3.59 -5.14
CA ALA A 70 13.23 -4.04 -4.68
C ALA A 70 13.51 -3.46 -3.29
N TYR A 71 14.40 -4.09 -2.55
CA TYR A 71 14.85 -3.57 -1.28
C TYR A 71 16.36 -3.76 -1.09
N GLU A 72 16.94 -2.88 -0.31
CA GLU A 72 18.32 -2.95 0.15
C GLU A 72 18.34 -2.91 1.67
N ARG A 73 19.29 -3.62 2.28
CA ARG A 73 19.45 -3.56 3.74
C ARG A 73 20.43 -2.44 4.09
N SER A 74 20.02 -1.55 4.97
CA SER A 74 20.88 -0.48 5.47
C SER A 74 21.94 -1.04 6.43
N HIS A 75 23.00 -0.26 6.67
CA HIS A 75 24.02 -0.55 7.67
C HIS A 75 23.45 -0.68 9.09
N THR A 76 22.33 -0.02 9.37
CA THR A 76 21.62 -0.08 10.66
C THR A 76 20.64 -1.24 10.76
N GLY A 77 20.52 -2.07 9.70
CA GLY A 77 19.73 -3.30 9.68
C GLY A 77 18.31 -3.16 9.12
N ASN A 78 17.84 -1.94 8.86
CA ASN A 78 16.50 -1.66 8.31
C ASN A 78 16.45 -1.92 6.80
N TYR A 79 15.25 -2.15 6.26
CA TYR A 79 15.06 -2.28 4.81
C TYR A 79 14.68 -0.95 4.16
N TYR A 80 15.39 -0.58 3.11
CA TYR A 80 15.06 0.53 2.23
C TYR A 80 14.43 0.00 0.95
N PHE A 81 13.18 0.38 0.69
CA PHE A 81 12.42 -0.06 -0.48
C PHE A 81 12.48 0.96 -1.61
N LYS A 82 12.61 0.45 -2.85
CA LYS A 82 12.60 1.22 -4.10
C LYS A 82 11.97 0.39 -5.21
N HIS A 83 11.68 0.99 -6.35
CA HIS A 83 11.32 0.27 -7.57
C HIS A 83 12.47 0.34 -8.59
N ARG A 84 12.43 -0.52 -9.60
CA ARG A 84 13.39 -0.50 -10.71
C ARG A 84 13.30 0.80 -11.51
N GLN A 85 14.42 1.28 -12.06
CA GLN A 85 14.42 2.49 -12.87
C GLN A 85 13.51 2.32 -14.10
N GLY A 86 12.67 3.33 -14.37
CA GLY A 86 11.72 3.30 -15.49
C GLY A 86 10.44 2.49 -15.22
N THR A 87 10.16 2.12 -13.97
CA THR A 87 8.90 1.48 -13.56
C THR A 87 8.12 2.35 -12.58
N HIS A 88 6.94 1.88 -12.17
CA HIS A 88 6.05 2.53 -11.19
C HIS A 88 5.66 1.54 -10.09
N ASP A 89 5.40 2.01 -8.88
CA ASP A 89 5.01 1.21 -7.73
C ASP A 89 3.71 1.68 -7.05
N ASP A 90 3.00 2.64 -7.65
CA ASP A 90 1.79 3.25 -7.09
C ASP A 90 0.71 2.20 -6.78
N LEU A 91 0.48 1.25 -7.70
CA LEU A 91 -0.49 0.17 -7.50
C LEU A 91 -0.05 -0.83 -6.42
N ALA A 92 1.25 -1.05 -6.28
CA ALA A 92 1.78 -1.91 -5.23
C ALA A 92 1.59 -1.26 -3.84
N TYR A 93 1.82 0.04 -3.72
CA TYR A 93 1.56 0.78 -2.47
C TYR A 93 0.07 0.90 -2.15
N ALA A 94 -0.78 1.14 -3.16
CA ALA A 94 -2.23 1.12 -2.98
C ALA A 94 -2.71 -0.23 -2.41
N LEU A 95 -2.23 -1.33 -3.00
CA LEU A 95 -2.51 -2.67 -2.50
C LEU A 95 -1.99 -2.87 -1.07
N ALA A 96 -0.73 -2.48 -0.80
CA ALA A 96 -0.10 -2.63 0.51
C ALA A 96 -0.87 -1.89 1.62
N LEU A 97 -1.31 -0.66 1.35
CA LEU A 97 -2.12 0.13 2.27
C LEU A 97 -3.50 -0.49 2.51
N ALA A 98 -4.15 -0.98 1.46
CA ALA A 98 -5.44 -1.65 1.57
C ALA A 98 -5.36 -2.89 2.48
N VAL A 99 -4.34 -3.75 2.29
CA VAL A 99 -4.20 -4.96 3.12
C VAL A 99 -3.70 -4.69 4.53
N TRP A 100 -2.86 -3.66 4.69
CA TRP A 100 -2.29 -3.31 5.99
C TRP A 100 -3.35 -2.81 6.97
N THR A 101 -4.38 -2.15 6.45
CA THR A 101 -5.47 -1.55 7.23
C THR A 101 -6.67 -2.47 7.40
N ALA A 102 -6.77 -3.55 6.61
CA ALA A 102 -7.90 -4.48 6.61
C ALA A 102 -8.01 -5.43 7.84
N LYS A 103 -7.56 -5.06 9.04
CA LYS A 103 -7.39 -6.03 10.15
C LYS A 103 -8.69 -6.57 10.80
N GLU A 104 -8.69 -7.91 10.90
CA GLU A 104 -9.37 -8.87 11.81
C GLU A 104 -10.67 -9.61 11.43
N ASP A 105 -11.60 -9.13 10.59
CA ASP A 105 -12.92 -9.80 10.48
C ASP A 105 -13.19 -10.66 9.23
N ILE A 106 -12.21 -10.92 8.34
CA ILE A 106 -12.51 -11.61 7.08
C ILE A 106 -11.48 -12.71 6.76
N PRO A 107 -11.85 -14.00 6.88
CA PRO A 107 -11.04 -15.09 6.33
C PRO A 107 -11.10 -15.01 4.81
N GLY A 108 -10.05 -14.43 4.22
CA GLY A 108 -9.85 -14.29 2.78
C GLY A 108 -10.13 -12.87 2.28
N VAL A 109 -9.08 -12.06 2.17
CA VAL A 109 -9.17 -10.74 1.53
C VAL A 109 -9.07 -10.95 0.01
N VAL A 110 -10.21 -10.83 -0.68
CA VAL A 110 -10.25 -10.75 -2.15
C VAL A 110 -10.16 -9.28 -2.53
N ILE A 111 -9.02 -8.87 -3.10
CA ILE A 111 -8.86 -7.51 -3.61
C ILE A 111 -9.23 -7.52 -5.09
N LYS A 112 -10.34 -6.85 -5.42
CA LYS A 112 -10.67 -6.49 -6.80
C LYS A 112 -10.26 -5.03 -6.96
N VAL A 113 -9.24 -4.81 -7.80
CA VAL A 113 -8.89 -3.48 -8.31
C VAL A 113 -9.65 -3.25 -9.59
#